data_AF-A0A8T9Q9T2-F1
#
_entry.id   AF-A0A8T9Q9T2-F1
#
_cell.length_a   1.000
_cell.length_b   1.000
_cell.length_c   1.000
_cell.angle_alpha   90.00
_cell.angle_beta   90.00
_cell.angle_gamma   90.00
#
_symmetry.space_group_name_H-M   'P 1'
#
loop_
_entity.id
_entity.type
_entity.pdbx_description
1 polymer ?
#
loop_
_entity_poly.entity_id
_entity_poly.type
_entity_poly.pdbx_seq_one_letter_code
_entity_poly.pdbx_strand_id
1 'polypeptide(L)'
;MTNLFCAPRLGLLLLLSLALLPWLRAASKFQPARLPSSADSPLLDSLLRSDPKLAPVIKRAAAYEVQIIYTQINRDAQNRPHFVQHNFRLNERQYFNPASLVKLPVAALALEKLNQLHQPGLTRNSPLSIGTAFRCQTRCPTSPPLIPTNSTPSAIM
;
A
#
# COMPACT_ATOMS: atom_id res chain seq x y z
N MET A 1 42.42 71.40 4.74
CA MET A 1 42.36 71.36 3.27
C MET A 1 42.38 69.89 2.84
N THR A 2 41.37 69.52 2.05
CA THR A 2 41.35 68.43 1.04
C THR A 2 41.56 66.96 1.47
N ASN A 3 40.43 66.25 1.44
CA ASN A 3 40.14 64.98 0.77
C ASN A 3 40.86 63.70 1.20
N LEU A 4 40.06 62.70 1.61
CA LEU A 4 40.25 61.33 1.16
C LEU A 4 38.90 60.66 0.87
N PHE A 5 38.81 60.13 -0.34
CA PHE A 5 37.73 59.37 -0.95
C PHE A 5 37.32 58.13 -0.14
N CYS A 6 36.02 57.81 -0.12
CA CYS A 6 35.56 56.41 -0.20
C CYS A 6 34.09 56.37 -0.67
N ALA A 7 33.87 55.97 -1.92
CA ALA A 7 32.56 55.70 -2.52
C ALA A 7 32.23 54.19 -2.43
N PRO A 8 30.94 53.79 -2.40
CA PRO A 8 30.54 52.44 -2.02
C PRO A 8 30.55 51.46 -3.21
N ARG A 9 31.23 50.32 -3.04
CA ARG A 9 31.01 49.10 -3.85
C ARG A 9 30.04 48.18 -3.13
N LEU A 10 28.76 48.52 -3.12
CA LEU A 10 27.70 47.66 -2.58
C LEU A 10 26.52 47.66 -3.54
N GLY A 11 26.61 46.90 -4.62
CA GLY A 11 25.56 46.92 -5.63
C GLY A 11 25.75 45.95 -6.77
N LEU A 12 26.10 44.68 -6.50
CA LEU A 12 26.00 43.64 -7.54
C LEU A 12 25.86 42.19 -7.04
N LEU A 13 25.52 41.94 -5.77
CA LEU A 13 25.46 40.57 -5.24
C LEU A 13 24.09 40.13 -4.71
N LEU A 14 23.03 40.92 -4.92
CA LEU A 14 21.68 40.62 -4.40
C LEU A 14 20.61 40.37 -5.49
N LEU A 15 21.01 40.09 -6.73
CA LEU A 15 20.07 39.77 -7.83
C LEU A 15 20.29 38.38 -8.46
N LEU A 16 21.10 37.52 -7.83
CA LEU A 16 21.33 36.13 -8.25
C LEU A 16 20.71 35.08 -7.31
N SER A 17 20.02 35.49 -6.24
CA SER A 17 19.35 34.60 -5.28
C SER A 17 17.85 34.39 -5.55
N LEU A 18 17.26 35.07 -6.53
CA LEU A 18 15.81 35.01 -6.82
C LEU A 18 15.43 34.24 -8.10
N ALA A 19 16.33 33.43 -8.64
CA ALA A 19 16.05 32.54 -9.79
C ALA A 19 16.08 31.03 -9.43
N LEU A 20 16.02 30.70 -8.13
CA LEU A 20 16.05 29.33 -7.60
C LEU A 20 14.86 28.99 -6.69
N LEU A 21 13.76 29.75 -6.79
CA LEU A 21 12.45 29.33 -6.29
C LEU A 21 11.45 29.39 -7.45
N PRO A 22 10.64 28.36 -7.75
CA PRO A 22 10.62 26.99 -7.27
C PRO A 22 10.78 26.01 -8.44
N TRP A 23 11.67 25.01 -8.34
CA TRP A 23 11.40 23.77 -9.08
C TRP A 23 10.10 23.23 -8.50
N LEU A 24 9.03 23.45 -9.25
CA LEU A 24 7.68 23.08 -8.88
C LEU A 24 7.73 21.64 -8.39
N ARG A 25 7.36 21.45 -7.13
CA ARG A 25 6.74 20.19 -6.72
C ARG A 25 5.58 19.99 -7.70
N ALA A 26 5.83 19.24 -8.76
CA ALA A 26 4.78 18.54 -9.47
C ALA A 26 4.27 17.51 -8.46
N ALA A 27 3.47 17.99 -7.50
CA ALA A 27 2.59 17.14 -6.74
C ALA A 27 1.80 16.39 -7.81
N SER A 28 2.07 15.09 -7.92
CA SER A 28 1.22 14.19 -8.68
C SER A 28 -0.18 14.46 -8.17
N LYS A 29 -0.98 15.17 -8.96
CA LYS A 29 -2.40 15.33 -8.70
C LYS A 29 -2.91 13.90 -8.66
N PHE A 30 -3.24 13.42 -7.47
CA PHE A 30 -3.89 12.13 -7.32
C PHE A 30 -5.20 12.28 -8.08
N GLN A 31 -5.25 11.78 -9.31
CA GLN A 31 -6.47 11.79 -10.08
C GLN A 31 -7.39 10.83 -9.32
N PRO A 32 -8.53 11.29 -8.77
CA PRO A 32 -9.44 10.38 -8.09
C PRO A 32 -9.79 9.26 -9.07
N ALA A 33 -9.76 8.02 -8.59
CA ALA A 33 -10.27 6.90 -9.35
C ALA A 33 -11.65 7.28 -9.87
N ARG A 34 -11.87 7.08 -11.18
CA ARG A 34 -13.18 7.28 -11.80
C ARG A 34 -14.19 6.48 -10.95
N LEU A 35 -15.32 7.09 -10.58
CA LEU A 35 -16.31 6.44 -9.72
C LEU A 35 -16.56 5.01 -10.26
N PRO A 36 -16.51 3.98 -9.39
CA PRO A 36 -16.65 2.61 -9.84
C PRO A 36 -18.00 2.47 -10.56
N SER A 37 -17.95 2.16 -11.85
CA SER A 37 -19.15 1.75 -12.57
C SER A 37 -19.59 0.43 -11.96
N SER A 38 -20.82 0.36 -11.46
CA SER A 38 -21.40 -0.89 -10.97
C SER A 38 -21.67 -1.90 -12.09
N ALA A 39 -21.51 -1.49 -13.35
CA ALA A 39 -21.70 -2.37 -14.50
C ALA A 39 -20.54 -3.36 -14.65
N ASP A 40 -20.89 -4.55 -15.14
CA ASP A 40 -19.92 -5.58 -15.46
C ASP A 40 -19.01 -5.16 -16.61
N SER A 41 -17.72 -5.46 -16.46
CA SER A 41 -16.68 -5.11 -17.41
C SER A 41 -16.62 -6.12 -18.57
N PRO A 42 -16.69 -5.68 -19.83
CA PRO A 42 -16.51 -6.56 -20.99
C PRO A 42 -15.19 -7.34 -20.98
N LEU A 43 -14.12 -6.74 -20.42
CA LEU A 43 -12.83 -7.41 -20.25
C LEU A 43 -12.94 -8.60 -19.31
N LEU A 44 -13.56 -8.41 -18.14
CA LEU A 44 -13.72 -9.49 -17.16
C LEU A 44 -14.66 -10.56 -17.70
N ASP A 45 -15.75 -10.18 -18.35
CA ASP A 45 -16.64 -11.14 -19.00
C ASP A 45 -15.90 -12.02 -20.03
N SER A 46 -15.05 -11.42 -20.87
CA SER A 46 -14.24 -12.15 -21.83
C SER A 46 -13.24 -13.08 -21.15
N LEU A 47 -12.53 -12.61 -20.12
CA LEU A 47 -11.54 -13.42 -19.39
C LEU A 47 -12.18 -14.59 -18.65
N LEU A 48 -13.27 -14.35 -17.94
CA LEU A 48 -13.99 -15.37 -17.17
C LEU A 48 -14.62 -16.45 -18.06
N ARG A 49 -14.95 -16.12 -19.32
CA ARG A 49 -15.48 -17.08 -20.30
C ARG A 49 -14.39 -17.78 -21.11
N SER A 50 -13.15 -17.27 -21.08
CA SER A 50 -12.04 -17.83 -21.84
C SER A 50 -11.56 -19.19 -21.29
N ASP A 51 -11.73 -19.44 -19.98
CA ASP A 51 -11.41 -20.72 -19.37
C ASP A 51 -12.70 -21.50 -19.03
N PRO A 52 -13.00 -22.62 -19.72
CA PRO A 52 -14.19 -23.43 -19.46
C PRO A 52 -14.25 -23.98 -18.03
N LYS A 53 -13.12 -24.08 -17.31
CA LYS A 53 -13.09 -24.50 -15.89
C LYS A 53 -13.80 -23.51 -14.97
N LEU A 54 -13.86 -22.24 -15.35
CA LEU A 54 -14.54 -21.20 -14.58
C LEU A 54 -16.07 -21.22 -14.82
N ALA A 55 -16.54 -21.82 -15.91
CA ALA A 55 -17.95 -21.77 -16.30
C ALA A 55 -18.93 -22.25 -15.21
N PRO A 56 -18.68 -23.34 -14.45
CA PRO A 56 -19.58 -23.76 -13.38
C PRO A 56 -19.73 -22.71 -12.27
N VAL A 57 -18.63 -22.04 -11.91
CA VAL A 57 -18.60 -21.00 -10.87
C VAL A 57 -19.31 -19.75 -11.37
N ILE A 58 -19.00 -19.31 -12.59
CA ILE A 58 -19.56 -18.07 -13.16
C ILE A 58 -21.05 -18.19 -13.46
N LYS A 59 -21.52 -19.34 -13.96
CA LYS A 59 -22.96 -19.61 -14.16
C LYS A 59 -23.76 -19.54 -12.85
N ARG A 60 -23.12 -19.84 -11.72
CA ARG A 60 -23.70 -19.82 -10.37
C ARG A 60 -23.14 -18.70 -9.50
N ALA A 61 -22.58 -17.64 -10.11
CA ALA A 61 -21.90 -16.57 -9.40
C ALA A 61 -22.77 -15.91 -8.32
N ALA A 62 -24.09 -15.87 -8.49
CA ALA A 62 -25.02 -15.37 -7.47
C ALA A 62 -25.07 -16.26 -6.23
N ALA A 63 -25.16 -17.58 -6.42
CA ALA A 63 -25.24 -18.54 -5.34
C ALA A 63 -23.90 -18.66 -4.57
N TYR A 64 -22.78 -18.34 -5.21
CA TYR A 64 -21.46 -18.31 -4.60
C TYR A 64 -21.01 -16.90 -4.20
N GLU A 65 -21.88 -15.89 -4.36
CA GLU A 65 -21.60 -14.48 -4.06
C GLU A 65 -20.31 -13.95 -4.72
N VAL A 66 -19.95 -14.49 -5.90
CA VAL A 66 -18.71 -14.13 -6.58
C VAL A 66 -18.78 -12.67 -7.02
N GLN A 67 -17.77 -11.92 -6.62
CA GLN A 67 -17.53 -10.55 -7.02
C GLN A 67 -16.04 -10.39 -7.34
N ILE A 68 -15.72 -9.66 -8.40
CA ILE A 68 -14.33 -9.39 -8.79
C ILE A 68 -14.19 -7.89 -9.01
N ILE A 69 -13.22 -7.30 -8.31
CA ILE A 69 -12.75 -5.94 -8.55
C ILE A 69 -11.30 -6.05 -9.03
N TYR A 70 -11.07 -5.78 -10.30
CA TYR A 70 -9.74 -5.75 -10.90
C TYR A 70 -9.36 -4.31 -11.21
N THR A 71 -8.31 -3.81 -10.55
CA THR A 71 -7.76 -2.48 -10.84
C THR A 71 -6.47 -2.63 -11.64
N GLN A 72 -6.52 -2.33 -12.93
CA GLN A 72 -5.35 -2.26 -13.80
C GLN A 72 -4.55 -0.99 -13.51
N ILE A 73 -3.25 -1.15 -13.32
CA ILE A 73 -2.30 -0.04 -13.09
C ILE A 73 -1.49 0.17 -14.38
N ASN A 74 -1.81 1.22 -15.11
CA ASN A 74 -1.08 1.63 -16.33
C ASN A 74 -0.09 2.73 -15.98
N ARG A 75 1.19 2.58 -16.31
CA ARG A 75 2.22 3.59 -16.05
C ARG A 75 2.53 4.35 -17.33
N ASP A 76 2.55 5.68 -17.27
CA ASP A 76 2.95 6.50 -18.43
C ASP A 76 4.47 6.54 -18.61
N ALA A 77 4.93 7.26 -19.65
CA ALA A 77 6.36 7.41 -19.96
C ALA A 77 7.17 8.09 -18.82
N GLN A 78 6.51 8.75 -17.86
CA GLN A 78 7.13 9.33 -16.66
C GLN A 78 6.93 8.44 -15.42
N ASN A 79 6.53 7.18 -15.62
CA ASN A 79 6.27 6.19 -14.56
C ASN A 79 5.11 6.57 -13.61
N ARG A 80 4.22 7.49 -14.01
CA ARG A 80 3.07 7.88 -13.19
C ARG A 80 1.94 6.86 -13.39
N PRO A 81 1.33 6.34 -12.30
CA PRO A 81 0.28 5.35 -12.39
C PRO A 81 -1.08 5.98 -12.76
N HIS A 82 -1.79 5.32 -13.67
CA HIS A 82 -3.16 5.57 -14.09
C HIS A 82 -3.98 4.31 -13.82
N PHE A 83 -5.10 4.45 -13.12
CA PHE A 83 -5.90 3.31 -12.67
C PHE A 83 -7.13 3.13 -13.56
N VAL A 84 -7.35 1.90 -14.02
CA VAL A 84 -8.57 1.50 -14.74
C VAL A 84 -9.21 0.36 -13.95
N GLN A 85 -10.43 0.58 -13.47
CA GLN A 85 -11.16 -0.43 -12.70
C GLN A 85 -12.11 -1.22 -13.61
N HIS A 86 -12.10 -2.53 -13.44
CA HIS A 86 -13.00 -3.48 -14.06
C HIS A 86 -13.73 -4.24 -12.96
N ASN A 87 -15.05 -4.32 -13.08
CA ASN A 87 -15.91 -4.94 -12.08
C ASN A 87 -16.65 -6.14 -12.67
N PHE A 88 -16.94 -7.12 -11.83
CA PHE A 88 -17.88 -8.21 -12.11
C PHE A 88 -18.74 -8.41 -10.87
N ARG A 89 -20.05 -8.21 -11.02
CA ARG A 89 -21.09 -8.31 -9.99
C ARG A 89 -20.81 -7.45 -8.75
N LEU A 90 -20.31 -6.24 -8.95
CA LEU A 90 -20.01 -5.31 -7.86
C LEU A 90 -21.29 -4.94 -7.10
N ASN A 91 -21.32 -5.32 -5.82
CA ASN A 91 -22.27 -4.85 -4.83
C ASN A 91 -21.47 -4.30 -3.64
N GLU A 92 -21.38 -2.97 -3.56
CA GLU A 92 -20.59 -2.25 -2.55
C GLU A 92 -21.10 -2.45 -1.12
N ARG A 93 -22.34 -2.93 -0.96
CA ARG A 93 -22.96 -3.19 0.35
C ARG A 93 -22.78 -4.64 0.83
N GLN A 94 -22.19 -5.51 0.01
CA GLN A 94 -21.95 -6.90 0.37
C GLN A 94 -20.71 -7.00 1.27
N TYR A 95 -20.86 -7.60 2.44
CA TYR A 95 -19.73 -7.92 3.32
C TYR A 95 -19.20 -9.33 3.03
N PHE A 96 -17.88 -9.46 2.93
CA PHE A 96 -17.20 -10.75 2.81
C PHE A 96 -16.33 -11.00 4.02
N ASN A 97 -16.44 -12.18 4.63
CA ASN A 97 -15.52 -12.59 5.68
C ASN A 97 -14.11 -12.79 5.10
N PRO A 98 -13.11 -11.96 5.48
CA PRO A 98 -11.78 -12.00 4.88
C PRO A 98 -10.97 -13.25 5.25
N ALA A 99 -11.40 -14.04 6.24
CA ALA A 99 -10.66 -15.20 6.72
C ALA A 99 -9.16 -14.88 6.92
N SER A 100 -8.25 -15.65 6.31
CA SER A 100 -6.81 -15.43 6.40
C SER A 100 -6.29 -14.20 5.64
N LEU A 101 -7.10 -13.54 4.80
CA LEU A 101 -6.71 -12.32 4.07
C LEU A 101 -6.42 -11.15 5.01
N VAL A 102 -6.93 -11.18 6.26
CA VAL A 102 -6.59 -10.18 7.28
C VAL A 102 -5.11 -10.14 7.62
N LYS A 103 -4.37 -11.23 7.38
CA LYS A 103 -2.97 -11.34 7.78
C LYS A 103 -2.07 -10.33 7.04
N LEU A 104 -2.32 -10.09 5.76
CA LEU A 104 -1.52 -9.17 4.95
C LEU A 104 -1.61 -7.71 5.43
N PRO A 105 -2.80 -7.08 5.57
CA PRO A 105 -2.90 -5.72 6.08
C PRO A 105 -2.39 -5.61 7.52
N VAL A 106 -2.62 -6.62 8.36
CA VAL A 106 -2.08 -6.63 9.72
C VAL A 106 -0.55 -6.68 9.71
N ALA A 107 0.08 -7.47 8.84
CA ALA A 107 1.54 -7.50 8.70
C ALA A 107 2.09 -6.16 8.21
N ALA A 108 1.43 -5.51 7.26
CA ALA A 108 1.82 -4.18 6.78
C ALA A 108 1.76 -3.14 7.92
N LEU A 109 0.67 -3.12 8.70
CA LEU A 109 0.52 -2.23 9.86
C LEU A 109 1.55 -2.54 10.96
N ALA A 110 1.88 -3.80 11.18
CA ALA A 110 2.92 -4.18 12.15
C ALA A 110 4.30 -3.66 11.73
N LEU A 111 4.64 -3.75 10.44
CA LEU A 111 5.90 -3.21 9.90
C LEU A 111 5.92 -1.68 9.93
N GLU A 112 4.79 -1.02 9.64
CA GLU A 112 4.67 0.43 9.79
C GLU A 112 4.91 0.84 11.25
N LYS A 113 4.26 0.15 12.21
CA LYS A 113 4.45 0.41 13.63
C LYS A 113 5.91 0.21 14.06
N LEU A 114 6.55 -0.87 13.60
CA LEU A 114 7.96 -1.14 13.86
C LEU A 114 8.84 0.03 13.37
N ASN A 115 8.61 0.50 12.15
CA ASN A 115 9.34 1.63 11.58
C ASN A 115 9.11 2.92 12.39
N GLN A 116 7.89 3.17 12.87
CA GLN A 116 7.59 4.37 13.66
C GLN A 116 8.24 4.38 15.05
N LEU A 117 8.43 3.22 15.67
CA LEU A 117 8.95 3.11 17.04
C LEU A 117 10.41 3.56 17.17
N HIS A 118 11.22 3.41 16.10
CA HIS A 118 12.64 3.79 16.06
C HIS A 118 13.46 3.35 17.29
N GLN A 119 13.13 2.20 17.89
CA GLN A 119 13.80 1.69 19.08
C GLN A 119 15.08 0.93 18.68
N PRO A 120 16.27 1.31 19.19
CA PRO A 120 17.49 0.56 18.96
C PRO A 120 17.34 -0.92 19.36
N GLY A 121 17.73 -1.83 18.47
CA GLY A 121 17.64 -3.28 18.70
C GLY A 121 16.25 -3.91 18.48
N LEU A 122 15.20 -3.12 18.25
CA LEU A 122 13.89 -3.62 17.87
C LEU A 122 13.84 -3.82 16.34
N THR A 123 13.62 -5.05 15.90
CA THR A 123 13.60 -5.42 14.48
C THR A 123 12.41 -6.32 14.18
N ARG A 124 12.16 -6.60 12.89
CA ARG A 124 11.14 -7.57 12.48
C ARG A 124 11.42 -9.01 12.98
N ASN A 125 12.64 -9.27 13.42
CA ASN A 125 13.09 -10.55 13.94
C ASN A 125 13.01 -10.62 15.48
N SER A 126 12.63 -9.53 16.14
CA SER A 126 12.51 -9.50 17.60
C SER A 126 11.37 -10.43 18.06
N PRO A 127 11.58 -11.27 19.08
CA PRO A 127 10.54 -12.14 19.61
C PRO A 127 9.31 -11.35 20.08
N LEU A 128 8.12 -11.80 19.67
CA LEU A 128 6.84 -11.21 20.08
C LEU A 128 6.23 -12.04 21.22
N SER A 129 5.89 -11.38 22.32
CA SER A 129 5.00 -11.93 23.36
C SER A 129 3.66 -11.23 23.31
N ILE A 130 2.57 -12.00 23.35
CA ILE A 130 1.22 -11.47 23.43
C ILE A 130 0.69 -11.74 24.84
N GLY A 131 0.44 -10.66 25.58
CA GLY A 131 -0.13 -10.71 26.92
C GLY A 131 -1.64 -10.98 26.92
N THR A 132 -2.26 -10.82 28.08
CA THR A 132 -3.72 -10.85 28.22
C THR A 132 -4.21 -9.43 28.53
N ALA A 133 -5.12 -8.93 27.71
CA ALA A 133 -5.79 -7.64 27.89
C ALA A 133 -7.26 -7.80 28.32
N PHE A 134 -7.82 -9.02 28.25
CA PHE A 134 -9.19 -9.32 28.64
C PHE A 134 -9.35 -10.75 29.13
N ARG A 135 -10.41 -11.02 29.91
CA ARG A 135 -10.63 -12.29 30.65
C ARG A 135 -10.64 -13.58 29.81
N CYS A 136 -10.84 -13.46 28.50
CA CYS A 136 -10.92 -14.60 27.57
C CYS A 136 -9.66 -14.75 26.69
N GLN A 137 -8.61 -13.96 26.95
CA GLN A 137 -7.34 -14.08 26.24
C GLN A 137 -6.41 -15.00 27.02
N THR A 138 -5.74 -15.90 26.31
CA THR A 138 -4.65 -16.71 26.85
C THR A 138 -3.33 -16.09 26.43
N ARG A 139 -2.39 -15.93 27.37
CA ARG A 139 -1.05 -15.42 27.08
C ARG A 139 -0.38 -16.31 26.04
N CYS A 140 0.17 -15.71 25.00
CA CYS A 140 1.05 -16.38 24.05
C CYS A 140 2.50 -15.95 24.36
N PRO A 141 3.29 -16.79 25.06
CA PRO A 141 4.69 -16.47 25.36
C PRO A 141 5.53 -16.37 24.08
N THR A 142 6.69 -15.72 24.18
CA THR A 142 7.62 -15.52 23.06
C THR A 142 7.87 -16.82 22.30
N SER A 143 7.65 -16.80 20.99
CA SER A 143 8.22 -17.80 20.10
C SER A 143 9.75 -17.75 20.24
N PRO A 144 10.45 -18.89 20.43
CA PRO A 144 11.89 -18.88 20.50
C PRO A 144 12.46 -18.23 19.23
N PRO A 145 13.60 -17.49 19.33
CA PRO A 145 14.23 -16.95 18.14
C PRO A 145 14.44 -18.07 17.13
N LEU A 146 14.19 -17.79 15.84
CA LEU A 146 14.55 -18.69 14.75
C LEU A 146 16.07 -18.82 14.75
N ILE A 147 16.60 -19.73 15.55
CA ILE A 147 17.96 -20.23 15.41
C ILE A 147 18.01 -20.83 14.00
N PRO A 148 19.01 -20.52 13.16
CA PRO A 148 19.18 -21.20 11.89
C PRO A 148 19.60 -22.64 12.17
N THR A 149 18.63 -23.51 12.49
CA THR A 149 18.85 -24.93 12.65
C THR A 149 18.51 -25.60 11.33
N ASN A 150 19.47 -26.31 10.77
CA ASN A 150 19.30 -27.19 9.62
C ASN A 150 18.51 -28.46 10.02
N SER A 151 17.32 -28.28 10.60
CA SER A 151 16.47 -29.37 11.08
C SER A 151 15.01 -29.09 10.75
N THR A 152 14.41 -30.13 10.18
CA THR A 152 13.05 -30.32 9.68
C THR A 152 11.95 -29.54 10.40
N PRO A 153 10.97 -28.96 9.68
CA PRO A 153 9.86 -28.27 10.31
C PRO A 153 8.98 -29.28 11.05
N SER A 154 8.91 -29.16 12.37
CA SER A 154 7.84 -29.78 13.15
C SER A 154 6.52 -29.10 12.80
N ALA A 155 5.63 -29.87 12.20
CA ALA A 155 4.22 -29.53 12.11
C ALA A 155 3.67 -29.41 13.53
N ILE A 156 3.15 -28.24 13.87
CA ILE A 156 2.25 -28.09 15.01
C ILE A 156 0.91 -27.65 14.43
N MET A 157 -0.06 -28.52 14.69
CA MET A 157 -1.50 -28.42 14.41
C MET A 157 -2.14 -27.22 15.12
#